data_AF-A0A382JDK8-F1
#
_entry.id   AF-A0A382JDK8-F1
#
_cell.length_a   1.000
_cell.length_b   1.000
_cell.length_c   1.000
_cell.angle_alpha   90.00
_cell.angle_beta   90.00
_cell.angle_gamma   90.00
#
_symmetry.space_group_name_H-M   'P 1'
#
loop_
_entity.id
_entity.type
_entity.pdbx_description
1 polymer ?
#
loop_
_entity_poly.entity_id
_entity_poly.type
_entity_poly.pdbx_seq_one_letter_code
_entity_poly.pdbx_strand_id
1 'polypeptide(L)'
;MSEPEISNFNTIIKEIIKKSLFTERQIEIILKQKKVLDVEFGVSKGAYYRQVAQSRSKVESVYYTLILLQAYDVILPDSDVISRLAEQLNVMKDSDFAPENERQIVDVIQKAVKQLVNM
;
A
#
# COMPACT_ATOMS: atom_id res chain seq x y z
N MET A 1 18.02 -5.71 -22.50
CA MET A 1 18.12 -5.17 -21.14
C MET A 1 16.93 -4.26 -20.97
N SER A 2 15.98 -4.63 -20.11
CA SER A 2 14.80 -3.80 -19.85
C SER A 2 15.25 -2.54 -19.13
N GLU A 3 14.83 -1.37 -19.62
CA GLU A 3 15.01 -0.11 -18.90
C GLU A 3 14.46 -0.26 -17.48
N PRO A 4 15.12 0.29 -16.45
CA PRO A 4 14.58 0.23 -15.10
C PRO A 4 13.21 0.91 -15.11
N GLU A 5 12.16 0.15 -14.79
CA GLU A 5 10.81 0.70 -14.66
C GLU A 5 10.88 1.87 -13.68
N ILE A 6 10.66 3.08 -14.20
CA ILE A 6 10.46 4.28 -13.38
C ILE A 6 9.16 4.04 -12.65
N SER A 7 9.28 3.57 -11.42
CA SER A 7 8.12 3.31 -10.57
C SER A 7 7.35 4.60 -10.29
N ASN A 8 6.02 4.50 -10.33
CA ASN A 8 5.07 5.60 -10.10
C ASN A 8 4.99 6.06 -8.63
N PHE A 9 5.80 5.49 -7.75
CA PHE A 9 5.77 5.75 -6.31
C PHE A 9 7.09 6.35 -5.82
N ASN A 10 7.00 7.27 -4.84
CA ASN A 10 8.17 7.72 -4.10
C ASN A 10 8.75 6.59 -3.22
N THR A 11 9.97 6.79 -2.71
CA THR A 11 10.71 5.77 -1.95
C THR A 11 9.94 5.27 -0.73
N ILE A 12 9.29 6.17 0.01
CA ILE A 12 8.52 5.84 1.21
C ILE A 12 7.37 4.90 0.87
N ILE A 13 6.57 5.25 -0.15
CA ILE A 13 5.44 4.42 -0.60
C ILE A 13 5.92 3.06 -1.12
N LYS A 14 7.04 3.00 -1.86
CA LYS A 14 7.64 1.72 -2.29
C LYS A 14 7.98 0.82 -1.11
N GLU A 15 8.60 1.36 -0.07
CA GLU A 15 8.97 0.59 1.12
C GLU A 15 7.74 0.06 1.88
N ILE A 16 6.65 0.83 1.89
CA ILE A 16 5.38 0.38 2.47
C ILE A 16 4.77 -0.73 1.62
N ILE A 17 4.71 -0.56 0.30
CA ILE A 17 4.18 -1.57 -0.63
C ILE A 17 4.93 -2.89 -0.48
N LYS A 18 6.27 -2.88 -0.41
CA LYS A 18 7.12 -4.08 -0.21
C LYS A 18 6.76 -4.86 1.05
N LYS A 19 6.27 -4.20 2.10
CA LYS A 19 5.84 -4.83 3.36
C LYS A 19 4.35 -5.16 3.40
N SER A 20 3.59 -4.62 2.46
CA SER A 20 2.16 -4.85 2.35
C SER A 20 1.86 -6.21 1.74
N LEU A 21 0.60 -6.64 1.84
CA LEU A 21 0.15 -7.84 1.16
C LEU A 21 0.13 -7.68 -0.36
N PHE A 22 0.12 -6.47 -0.92
CA PHE A 22 -0.02 -6.21 -2.36
C PHE A 22 1.32 -6.03 -3.05
N THR A 23 1.41 -6.44 -4.32
CA THR A 23 2.55 -6.05 -5.17
C THR A 23 2.36 -4.63 -5.68
N GLU A 24 3.45 -3.99 -6.09
CA GLU A 24 3.42 -2.66 -6.70
C GLU A 24 2.45 -2.59 -7.88
N ARG A 25 2.55 -3.55 -8.80
CA ARG A 25 1.63 -3.72 -9.92
C ARG A 25 0.16 -3.81 -9.48
N GLN A 26 -0.15 -4.52 -8.40
CA GLN A 26 -1.52 -4.61 -7.89
C GLN A 26 -2.00 -3.25 -7.36
N ILE A 27 -1.14 -2.49 -6.67
CA ILE A 27 -1.46 -1.14 -6.21
C ILE A 27 -1.70 -0.20 -7.40
N GLU A 28 -0.84 -0.21 -8.42
CA GLU A 28 -1.04 0.58 -9.64
C GLU A 28 -2.38 0.27 -10.32
N ILE A 29 -2.73 -1.01 -10.42
CA ILE A 29 -4.02 -1.44 -11.01
C ILE A 29 -5.19 -0.90 -10.19
N ILE A 30 -5.11 -0.98 -8.86
CA ILE A 30 -6.14 -0.45 -7.95
C ILE A 30 -6.28 1.06 -8.14
N LEU A 31 -5.17 1.80 -8.15
CA LEU A 31 -5.17 3.26 -8.32
C LEU A 31 -5.69 3.68 -9.71
N LYS A 32 -5.34 2.94 -10.76
CA LYS A 32 -5.90 3.14 -12.11
C LYS A 32 -7.41 2.93 -12.14
N GLN A 33 -7.91 1.85 -11.53
CA GLN A 33 -9.35 1.59 -11.44
C GLN A 33 -10.10 2.67 -10.65
N LYS A 34 -9.42 3.32 -9.69
CA LYS A 34 -9.94 4.46 -8.94
C LYS A 34 -9.74 5.82 -9.62
N LYS A 35 -9.14 5.85 -10.83
CA LYS A 35 -8.80 7.08 -11.58
C LYS A 35 -7.87 8.03 -10.81
N VAL A 36 -7.02 7.48 -9.93
CA VAL A 36 -6.05 8.23 -9.13
C VAL A 36 -4.67 8.24 -9.81
N LEU A 37 -4.34 7.19 -10.55
CA LEU A 37 -3.10 7.05 -11.30
C LEU A 37 -3.42 6.70 -12.75
N ASP A 38 -2.89 7.45 -13.71
CA ASP A 38 -2.94 7.09 -15.11
C ASP A 38 -1.64 6.39 -15.52
N VAL A 39 -1.71 5.08 -15.72
CA VAL A 39 -0.56 4.24 -16.04
C VAL A 39 -0.94 3.24 -17.12
N GLU A 40 -0.13 3.12 -18.16
CA GLU A 40 -0.31 2.10 -19.17
C GLU A 40 0.38 0.80 -18.80
N PHE A 41 -0.25 -0.30 -19.18
CA PHE A 41 0.21 -1.64 -18.85
C PHE A 41 0.53 -2.36 -20.14
N GLY A 42 1.79 -2.78 -20.32
CA GLY A 42 2.29 -3.52 -21.50
C GLY A 42 1.77 -4.96 -21.62
N VAL A 43 0.47 -5.18 -21.39
CA VAL A 43 -0.20 -6.48 -21.44
C VAL A 43 -1.47 -6.39 -22.28
N SER A 44 -1.97 -7.53 -22.75
CA SER A 44 -3.25 -7.56 -23.48
C SER A 44 -4.43 -7.13 -22.60
N LYS A 45 -5.51 -6.62 -23.21
CA LYS A 45 -6.74 -6.25 -22.49
C LYS A 45 -7.26 -7.38 -21.61
N GLY A 46 -7.32 -8.60 -22.13
CA GLY A 46 -7.77 -9.77 -21.38
C GLY A 46 -6.87 -10.11 -20.19
N ALA A 47 -5.54 -9.99 -20.35
CA ALA A 47 -4.61 -10.17 -19.25
C ALA A 47 -4.76 -9.08 -18.18
N TYR A 48 -4.95 -7.82 -18.60
CA TYR A 48 -5.21 -6.70 -17.70
C TYR A 48 -6.47 -6.94 -16.85
N TYR A 49 -7.61 -7.30 -17.47
CA TYR A 49 -8.84 -7.55 -16.72
C TYR A 49 -8.73 -8.73 -15.74
N ARG A 50 -7.92 -9.75 -16.04
CA ARG A 50 -7.60 -10.80 -15.06
C ARG A 50 -6.81 -10.26 -13.87
N GLN A 51 -5.82 -9.41 -14.10
CA GLN A 51 -5.07 -8.77 -13.00
C GLN A 51 -5.95 -7.82 -12.17
N VAL A 52 -6.90 -7.13 -12.79
CA VAL A 52 -7.93 -6.34 -12.10
C VAL A 52 -8.76 -7.23 -11.17
N ALA A 53 -9.30 -8.34 -11.67
CA ALA A 53 -10.09 -9.27 -10.88
C ALA A 53 -9.28 -9.86 -9.71
N GLN A 54 -8.01 -10.23 -9.95
CA GLN A 54 -7.11 -10.72 -8.89
C GLN A 54 -6.85 -9.65 -7.81
N SER A 55 -6.60 -8.41 -8.22
CA SER A 55 -6.36 -7.29 -7.29
C SER A 55 -7.61 -7.00 -6.45
N ARG A 56 -8.80 -7.04 -7.08
CA ARG A 56 -10.09 -6.89 -6.39
C ARG A 56 -10.32 -8.00 -5.36
N SER A 57 -10.15 -9.27 -5.76
CA SER A 57 -10.30 -10.42 -4.86
C SER A 57 -9.40 -10.30 -3.63
N LYS A 58 -8.17 -9.80 -3.82
CA LYS A 58 -7.22 -9.58 -2.73
C LYS A 58 -7.64 -8.47 -1.77
N VAL A 59 -8.23 -7.39 -2.27
CA VAL A 59 -8.87 -6.35 -1.43
C VAL A 59 -10.02 -6.94 -0.63
N GLU A 60 -10.88 -7.74 -1.25
CA GLU A 60 -11.98 -8.44 -0.55
C GLU A 60 -11.43 -9.35 0.56
N SER A 61 -10.36 -10.12 0.29
CA SER A 61 -9.69 -10.94 1.31
C SER A 61 -9.18 -10.12 2.49
N VAL A 62 -8.60 -8.94 2.26
CA VAL A 62 -8.17 -8.04 3.35
C VAL A 62 -9.33 -7.68 4.26
N TYR A 63 -10.49 -7.32 3.71
CA TYR A 63 -11.67 -7.00 4.52
C TYR A 63 -12.15 -8.20 5.34
N TYR A 64 -12.22 -9.39 4.73
CA TYR A 64 -12.56 -10.61 5.48
C TYR A 64 -11.56 -10.91 6.60
N THR A 65 -10.25 -10.72 6.35
CA THR A 65 -9.22 -10.91 7.37
C THR A 65 -9.34 -9.89 8.49
N LEU A 66 -9.57 -8.60 8.19
CA LEU A 66 -9.74 -7.58 9.22
C LEU A 66 -10.96 -7.87 10.10
N ILE A 67 -12.10 -8.23 9.49
CA ILE A 67 -13.31 -8.64 10.23
C ILE A 67 -13.01 -9.82 11.14
N LEU A 68 -12.32 -10.85 10.62
CA LEU A 68 -11.96 -12.04 11.39
C LEU A 68 -11.07 -11.69 12.59
N LEU A 69 -10.01 -10.90 12.37
CA LEU A 69 -9.09 -10.51 13.43
C LEU A 69 -9.76 -9.62 14.49
N GLN A 70 -10.67 -8.73 14.08
CA GLN A 70 -11.45 -7.91 15.02
C GLN A 70 -12.42 -8.76 15.85
N ALA A 71 -13.11 -9.72 15.22
CA ALA A 71 -14.06 -10.59 15.92
C ALA A 71 -13.41 -11.47 16.99
N TYR A 72 -12.09 -11.69 16.91
CA TYR A 72 -11.29 -12.42 17.89
C TYR A 72 -10.42 -11.51 18.77
N ASP A 73 -10.69 -10.19 18.79
CA ASP A 73 -9.95 -9.20 19.58
C ASP A 73 -8.43 -9.20 19.32
N VAL A 74 -8.00 -9.69 18.14
CA VAL A 74 -6.58 -9.70 17.73
C VAL A 74 -6.14 -8.32 17.27
N ILE A 75 -7.05 -7.56 16.62
CA ILE A 75 -6.83 -6.17 16.26
C ILE A 75 -7.97 -5.32 16.84
N LEU A 76 -7.61 -4.22 17.49
CA LEU A 76 -8.61 -3.30 18.05
C LEU A 76 -9.20 -2.39 16.95
N PRO A 77 -10.53 -2.16 16.96
CA PRO A 77 -11.22 -1.39 15.91
C PRO A 77 -10.79 0.08 15.82
N ASP A 78 -10.30 0.68 16.92
CA ASP A 78 -9.99 2.11 17.02
C ASP A 78 -8.51 2.39 17.28
N SER A 79 -7.63 1.86 16.43
CA SER A 79 -6.27 2.38 16.40
C SER A 79 -6.27 3.75 15.72
N ASP A 80 -6.52 4.80 16.51
CA ASP A 80 -6.32 6.21 16.17
C ASP A 80 -4.94 6.44 15.49
N VAL A 81 -3.98 5.59 15.84
CA VAL A 81 -2.63 5.52 15.25
C VAL A 81 -2.67 5.19 13.76
N ILE A 82 -3.46 4.22 13.30
CA ILE A 82 -3.54 3.85 11.87
C ILE A 82 -4.09 5.03 11.06
N SER A 83 -5.17 5.65 11.51
CA SER A 83 -5.80 6.79 10.83
C SER A 83 -4.84 7.99 10.72
N ARG A 84 -4.13 8.32 11.81
CA ARG A 84 -3.13 9.39 11.83
C ARG A 84 -1.94 9.10 10.91
N LEU A 85 -1.44 7.86 10.89
CA LEU A 85 -0.36 7.45 9.98
C LEU A 85 -0.79 7.52 8.51
N ALA A 86 -2.03 7.12 8.21
CA ALA A 86 -2.57 7.21 6.85
C ALA A 86 -2.72 8.67 6.38
N GLU A 87 -3.14 9.57 7.28
CA GLU A 87 -3.22 11.00 7.01
C GLU A 87 -1.83 11.60 6.75
N GLN A 88 -0.84 11.30 7.59
CA GLN A 88 0.54 11.72 7.39
C GLN A 88 1.10 11.21 6.06
N LEU A 89 0.82 9.96 5.70
CA LEU A 89 1.24 9.40 4.41
C LEU A 89 0.60 10.10 3.22
N ASN A 90 -0.66 10.54 3.32
CA ASN A 90 -1.29 11.30 2.25
C ASN A 90 -0.62 12.65 2.03
N VAL A 91 -0.18 13.34 3.10
CA VAL A 91 0.60 14.59 2.99
C VAL A 91 1.96 14.33 2.31
N MET A 92 2.58 13.18 2.58
CA MET A 92 3.90 12.82 2.06
C MET A 92 3.91 12.35 0.60
N LYS A 93 2.77 12.00 0.00
CA LYS A 93 2.73 11.47 -1.37
C LYS A 93 3.24 12.45 -2.43
N ASP A 94 3.07 13.75 -2.20
CA ASP A 94 3.37 14.81 -3.17
C ASP A 94 4.62 15.63 -2.80
N SER A 95 5.40 15.19 -1.81
CA SER A 95 6.53 15.94 -1.26
C SER A 95 7.87 15.29 -1.61
N ASP A 96 8.84 16.09 -2.07
CA ASP A 96 10.23 15.66 -2.22
C ASP A 96 10.94 15.73 -0.87
N PHE A 97 11.37 14.58 -0.36
CA PHE A 97 12.11 14.47 0.90
C PHE A 97 13.57 14.15 0.63
N ALA A 98 14.46 14.73 1.43
CA ALA A 98 15.85 14.29 1.47
C ALA A 98 15.93 12.81 1.93
N PRO A 99 16.87 12.00 1.39
CA PRO A 99 16.92 10.56 1.64
C PRO A 99 17.01 10.15 3.12
N GLU A 100 17.66 10.96 3.97
CA GLU A 100 17.73 10.71 5.40
C GLU A 100 16.34 10.82 6.08
N ASN A 101 15.51 11.75 5.62
CA ASN A 101 14.15 11.95 6.13
C ASN A 101 13.24 10.79 5.70
N GLU A 102 13.37 10.32 4.45
CA GLU A 102 12.63 9.14 3.98
C GLU A 102 12.90 7.92 4.86
N ARG A 103 14.17 7.66 5.22
CA ARG A 103 14.55 6.56 6.11
C ARG A 103 13.96 6.69 7.50
N GLN A 104 13.99 7.90 8.08
CA GLN A 104 13.41 8.16 9.39
C GLN A 104 11.89 7.94 9.39
N ILE A 105 11.19 8.42 8.36
CA ILE A 105 9.74 8.23 8.21
C ILE A 105 9.41 6.74 8.12
N VAL A 106 10.14 5.99 7.29
CA VAL A 106 9.94 4.54 7.15
C VAL A 106 10.18 3.82 8.48
N ASP A 107 11.20 4.21 9.26
CA ASP A 107 11.45 3.65 10.59
C ASP A 107 10.32 3.95 11.59
N VAL A 108 9.78 5.17 11.60
CA VAL A 108 8.63 5.56 12.42
C VAL A 108 7.40 4.68 12.11
N ILE A 109 7.09 4.51 10.82
CA ILE A 109 5.97 3.66 10.39
C ILE A 109 6.19 2.21 10.84
N GLN A 110 7.40 1.67 10.64
CA GLN A 110 7.73 0.30 11.06
C GLN A 110 7.58 0.11 12.58
N LYS A 111 8.04 1.07 13.38
CA LYS A 111 7.90 1.04 14.84
C LYS A 111 6.43 1.07 15.26
N ALA A 112 5.63 1.93 14.65
CA ALA A 112 4.21 2.01 14.95
C ALA A 112 3.48 0.71 14.59
N VAL A 113 3.74 0.11 13.42
CA VAL A 113 3.17 -1.19 13.05
C VAL A 113 3.57 -2.28 14.04
N LYS A 114 4.83 -2.33 14.47
CA LYS A 114 5.27 -3.30 15.50
C LYS A 114 4.57 -3.08 16.83
N GLN A 115 4.39 -1.83 17.27
CA GLN A 115 3.64 -1.53 18.49
C GLN A 115 2.18 -1.98 18.42
N LEU A 116 1.54 -1.87 17.24
CA LEU A 116 0.16 -2.33 17.04
C LEU A 116 0.04 -3.85 17.03
N VAL A 117 1.09 -4.57 16.62
CA VAL A 117 1.11 -6.03 16.56
C VAL A 117 1.68 -6.66 17.83
N ASN A 118 2.35 -5.89 18.69
CA ASN A 118 2.85 -6.38 19.98
C ASN A 118 1.68 -6.79 20.88
N MET A 119 1.38 -8.08 20.83
CA MET A 119 0.69 -8.85 21.87
C MET A 119 1.54 -8.89 23.14
#